data_AF-A0A4V6I8A5-F1
#
_entry.id   AF-A0A4V6I8A5-F1
#
_cell.length_a   1.000
_cell.length_b   1.000
_cell.length_c   1.000
_cell.angle_alpha   90.00
_cell.angle_beta   90.00
_cell.angle_gamma   90.00
#
_symmetry.space_group_name_H-M   'P 1'
#
loop_
_entity.id
_entity.type
_entity.pdbx_description
1 polymer ?
#
loop_
_entity_poly.entity_id
_entity_poly.type
_entity_poly.pdbx_seq_one_letter_code
_entity_poly.pdbx_strand_id
1 'polypeptide(L)' 'MLKSSNLLCLLALVAAICLLSVQSGASGESCKVKIHITKEVPGKCVRLHGDRVGCMADGFLDVANDECYEMR' A
#
# COMPACT_ATOMS: atom_id res chain seq x y z
N MET A 1 -29.13 -32.17 32.22
CA MET A 1 -27.94 -32.64 32.97
C MET A 1 -26.77 -32.74 31.99
N LEU A 2 -25.90 -31.73 31.97
CA LEU A 2 -24.70 -31.72 31.14
C LEU A 2 -23.70 -32.70 31.77
N LYS A 3 -23.36 -33.80 31.08
CA LYS A 3 -22.37 -34.79 31.56
C LYS A 3 -21.04 -34.09 31.82
N SER A 4 -20.45 -34.33 32.99
CA SER A 4 -19.16 -33.78 33.44
C SER A 4 -18.06 -33.88 32.35
N SER A 5 -18.08 -34.94 31.53
CA SER A 5 -17.17 -35.11 30.38
C SER A 5 -17.26 -34.01 29.31
N ASN A 6 -18.45 -33.46 29.04
CA ASN A 6 -18.62 -32.41 28.04
C ASN A 6 -18.07 -31.06 28.53
N LEU A 7 -18.13 -30.82 29.83
CA LEU A 7 -17.60 -29.60 30.45
C LEU A 7 -16.07 -29.57 30.42
N LEU A 8 -15.44 -30.71 30.71
CA LEU A 8 -13.99 -30.88 30.58
C LEU A 8 -13.51 -30.70 29.13
N CYS A 9 -14.27 -31.20 28.15
CA CYS A 9 -13.92 -31.08 26.74
C CYS A 9 -14.05 -29.64 26.23
N LEU A 10 -15.09 -28.92 26.64
CA LEU A 10 -15.28 -27.50 26.32
C LEU A 10 -14.16 -26.63 26.90
N LEU A 11 -13.76 -26.87 28.15
CA LEU A 11 -12.65 -26.15 28.79
C LEU A 11 -11.32 -26.39 28.07
N ALA A 12 -11.05 -27.62 27.64
CA ALA A 12 -9.86 -27.95 26.85
C ALA A 12 -9.85 -27.25 25.49
N LEU A 13 -11.01 -27.15 24.83
CA LEU A 13 -11.14 -26.48 23.53
C LEU A 13 -10.90 -24.97 23.65
N VAL A 14 -11.47 -24.33 24.68
CA VAL A 14 -11.27 -22.89 24.94
C VAL A 14 -9.82 -22.59 25.29
N ALA A 15 -9.16 -23.45 26.08
CA ALA A 15 -7.73 -23.32 26.39
C ALA A 15 -6.86 -23.42 25.13
N ALA A 16 -7.19 -24.33 24.20
CA ALA A 16 -6.47 -24.45 22.94
C ALA A 16 -6.64 -23.22 22.02
N ILE A 17 -7.84 -22.63 22.00
CA ILE A 17 -8.12 -21.42 21.20
C ILE A 17 -7.40 -20.19 21.79
N CYS A 18 -7.32 -20.06 23.12
CA CYS A 18 -6.54 -19.01 23.78
C CYS A 18 -5.02 -19.13 23.56
N LEU A 19 -4.50 -20.31 23.24
CA LEU A 19 -3.08 -20.48 22.88
C LEU A 19 -2.79 -20.06 21.43
N LEU A 20 -3.81 -19.97 20.57
CA LEU A 20 -3.68 -19.56 19.17
C LEU A 20 -3.88 -18.05 18.96
N SER A 21 -4.26 -17.29 20.00
CA SER A 21 -4.41 -15.85 19.87
C SER A 21 -3.03 -15.17 19.75
N VAL A 22 -2.69 -14.89 18.50
CA VAL A 22 -1.98 -13.69 18.05
C VAL A 22 -0.60 -13.53 18.66
N GLN A 23 0.38 -14.23 18.07
CA GLN A 23 1.76 -13.73 18.06
C GLN A 23 1.83 -12.55 17.08
N SER A 24 1.25 -11.40 17.44
CA SER A 24 1.69 -10.13 16.87
C SER A 24 3.05 -9.84 17.48
N GLY A 25 4.07 -10.49 16.92
CA GLY A 25 5.46 -10.23 17.23
C GLY A 25 5.75 -8.78 16.88
N ALA A 26 5.75 -7.92 17.89
CA ALA A 26 6.52 -6.69 17.84
C ALA A 26 8.00 -7.08 17.83
N SER A 27 8.48 -7.55 16.67
CA SER A 27 9.92 -7.63 16.41
C SER A 27 10.42 -6.20 16.55
N GLY A 28 11.33 -5.97 17.50
CA GLY A 28 12.01 -4.70 17.73
C GLY A 28 12.96 -4.30 16.59
N GLU A 29 12.82 -4.90 15.42
CA GLU A 29 13.53 -4.49 14.21
C GLU A 29 12.83 -3.26 13.63
N SER A 30 13.44 -2.10 13.89
CA SER A 30 13.10 -0.86 13.20
C SER A 30 13.23 -1.08 11.69
N CYS A 31 12.12 -1.06 10.97
CA CYS A 31 12.14 -1.10 9.50
C CYS A 31 12.21 0.32 8.95
N LYS A 32 13.00 0.53 7.89
CA LYS A 32 13.03 1.79 7.15
C LYS A 32 12.10 1.67 5.96
N VAL A 33 11.01 2.44 5.98
CA VAL A 33 10.12 2.60 4.83
C VAL A 33 10.62 3.78 3.99
N LYS A 34 10.93 3.55 2.72
CA LYS A 34 11.29 4.60 1.77
C LYS A 34 10.03 5.04 1.02
N ILE A 35 9.48 6.19 1.41
CA ILE A 35 8.31 6.77 0.73
C ILE A 35 8.80 7.64 -0.41
N HIS A 36 8.44 7.28 -1.64
CA HIS A 36 8.62 8.13 -2.81
C HIS A 36 7.33 8.96 -2.97
N ILE A 37 7.39 10.25 -2.63
CA ILE A 37 6.24 11.15 -2.80
C ILE A 37 6.26 11.65 -4.24
N THR A 38 5.32 11.17 -5.05
CA THR A 38 4.99 11.80 -6.33
C THR A 38 4.15 13.04 -6.04
N LYS A 39 4.62 14.20 -6.47
CA LYS A 39 3.85 15.45 -6.37
C LYS A 39 3.24 15.74 -7.73
N GLU A 40 1.92 15.72 -7.80
CA GLU A 40 1.19 16.22 -8.95
C GLU A 40 1.19 17.76 -8.91
N VAL A 41 1.56 18.37 -10.04
CA VAL A 41 1.53 19.82 -10.23
C VAL A 41 0.76 20.13 -11.51
N PRO A 42 -0.07 21.18 -11.53
CA PRO A 42 -0.78 21.56 -12.75
C PRO A 42 0.23 22.00 -13.81
N GLY A 43 0.24 21.27 -14.92
CA GLY A 43 1.07 21.55 -16.08
C GLY A 43 0.24 21.82 -17.33
N LYS A 44 0.92 22.01 -18.45
CA LYS A 44 0.32 22.09 -19.78
C LYS A 44 1.05 21.13 -20.71
N CYS A 45 0.30 20.46 -21.58
CA CYS A 45 0.90 19.68 -22.64
C CYS A 45 1.59 20.61 -23.64
N VAL A 46 2.83 20.30 -24.00
CA VAL A 46 3.66 21.06 -24.93
C VAL A 46 4.27 20.14 -25.98
N ARG A 47 4.52 20.67 -27.17
CA ARG A 47 5.20 19.96 -28.25
C ARG A 47 6.67 20.34 -28.24
N LEU A 48 7.51 19.36 -27.99
CA LEU A 48 8.96 19.49 -27.95
C LEU A 48 9.54 19.28 -29.36
N HIS A 49 10.81 19.65 -29.52
CA HIS A 49 11.53 19.41 -30.77
C HIS A 49 11.54 17.91 -31.13
N GLY A 50 11.29 17.60 -32.40
CA GLY A 50 11.17 16.21 -32.87
C GLY A 50 9.81 15.57 -32.62
N ASP A 51 8.75 16.38 -32.57
CA ASP A 51 7.34 15.95 -32.49
C ASP A 51 6.97 15.11 -31.26
N ARG A 52 7.77 15.21 -30.19
CA ARG A 52 7.43 14.59 -28.90
C ARG A 52 6.48 15.48 -28.12
N VAL A 53 5.50 14.87 -27.47
CA VAL A 53 4.59 15.56 -26.56
C VAL A 53 5.05 15.30 -25.12
N GLY A 54 4.94 16.29 -24.24
CA GLY A 54 5.22 16.14 -22.82
C GLY A 54 4.45 17.15 -21.98
N CYS A 55 4.40 16.93 -20.66
CA CYS A 55 3.78 17.82 -19.70
C CYS A 55 4.82 18.78 -19.11
N MET A 56 4.57 20.09 -19.18
CA MET A 56 5.45 21.12 -18.64
C MET A 56 4.76 21.89 -17.52
N ALA A 57 5.41 21.98 -16.36
CA ALA A 57 5.06 22.86 -15.26
C ALA A 57 6.24 23.80 -14.95
N ASP A 58 6.04 24.77 -14.06
CA ASP A 58 7.10 25.72 -13.72
C ASP A 58 8.33 25.00 -13.15
N GLY A 59 9.43 24.99 -13.91
CA GLY A 59 10.68 24.31 -13.57
C GLY A 59 10.71 22.79 -13.78
N PHE A 60 9.65 22.16 -14.30
CA PHE A 60 9.57 20.70 -14.50
C PHE A 60 9.10 20.34 -15.91
N LEU A 61 9.72 19.31 -16.50
CA LEU A 61 9.32 18.74 -17.78
C LEU A 61 9.22 17.21 -17.64
N ASP A 62 8.04 16.69 -17.92
CA ASP A 62 7.75 15.26 -17.93
C ASP A 62 7.39 14.80 -19.35
N VAL A 63 8.38 14.21 -20.03
CA VAL A 63 8.24 13.71 -21.41
C VAL A 63 7.58 12.33 -21.47
N ALA A 64 7.45 11.64 -20.32
CA ALA A 64 6.83 10.33 -20.22
C ALA A 64 5.41 10.41 -19.64
N ASN A 65 4.82 11.61 -19.62
CA ASN A 65 3.50 11.81 -19.06
C ASN A 65 2.42 11.26 -19.99
N ASP A 66 1.77 10.18 -19.57
CA ASP A 66 0.74 9.48 -20.35
C ASP A 66 -0.56 10.29 -20.50
N GLU A 67 -0.74 11.39 -19.76
CA GLU A 67 -1.91 12.28 -19.90
C GLU A 67 -1.81 13.20 -21.13
N CYS A 68 -0.59 13.42 -21.64
CA CYS A 68 -0.34 14.25 -22.81
C CYS A 68 -0.20 13.40 -24.09
N TYR A 69 -1.28 12.74 -24.50
CA TYR A 69 -1.36 12.03 -25.78
C TYR A 69 -1.99 12.92 -26.87
N GLU A 70 -1.41 12.89 -28.08
CA GLU A 70 -1.92 13.52 -29.31
C GLU A 70 -2.61 14.89 -29.09
N MET A 71 -1.83 15.95 -28.84
CA MET A 71 -2.31 17.32 -29.04
C MET A 71 -2.64 17.52 -30.53
N ARG A 72 -3.87 17.21 -30.93
CA ARG A 72 -4.41 17.47 -32.27
C ARG A 72 -4.75 18.94 -32.45
#